data_AF-A0A6B9VKB1-F1
#
_entry.id   AF-A0A6B9VKB1-F1
#
_cell.length_a   1.000
_cell.length_b   1.000
_cell.length_c   1.000
_cell.angle_alpha   90.00
_cell.angle_beta   90.00
_cell.angle_gamma   90.00
#
_symmetry.space_group_name_H-M   'P 1'
#
loop_
_entity.id
_entity.type
_entity.pdbx_description
1 polymer ?
#
loop_
_entity_poly.entity_id
_entity_poly.type
_entity_poly.pdbx_seq_one_letter_code
_entity_poly.pdbx_strand_id
1 'polypeptide(L)'
;MGSLVRRMDRFTIFLLLLGLSEFASSLKFPRNPDQIEWARNTCHYEKDLAEKNNKPFCFDHCFWLYLGFYEPLYGSISVDKLKAHFKGLGLSIPSNIDVIGGKNGGNCHILSEKIQKFKQKNLVAFKKAFYDHERDVDRWYWENEGKVKAVGQMASEFCKTQDFKGD
;
A
#
# COMPACT_ATOMS: atom_id res chain seq x y z
N MET A 1 43.58 4.38 21.55
CA MET A 1 42.32 3.70 21.17
C MET A 1 41.70 4.44 20.00
N GLY A 2 41.74 3.83 18.82
CA GLY A 2 41.36 4.47 17.55
C GLY A 2 39.86 4.64 17.41
N SER A 3 39.42 5.87 17.13
CA SER A 3 38.07 6.18 16.68
C SER A 3 37.95 5.75 15.21
N LEU A 4 37.25 4.65 14.97
CA LEU A 4 36.95 4.14 13.63
C LEU A 4 35.67 4.79 13.09
N VAL A 5 35.69 6.11 12.90
CA VAL A 5 34.64 6.80 12.13
C VAL A 5 34.94 6.52 10.66
N ARG A 6 34.30 5.48 10.11
CA ARG A 6 34.32 5.23 8.66
C ARG A 6 33.76 6.47 7.98
N ARG A 7 34.63 7.21 7.30
CA ARG A 7 34.26 8.31 6.41
C ARG A 7 33.45 7.71 5.27
N MET A 8 32.13 7.80 5.38
CA MET A 8 31.21 7.31 4.35
C MET A 8 31.43 8.16 3.11
N ASP A 9 31.89 7.53 2.02
CA ASP A 9 32.20 8.22 0.78
C ASP A 9 30.93 8.87 0.22
N ARG A 10 31.07 10.05 -0.41
CA ARG A 10 29.98 10.74 -1.12
C ARG A 10 29.31 9.82 -2.15
N PHE A 11 30.08 8.87 -2.71
CA PHE A 11 29.57 7.84 -3.61
C PHE A 11 28.64 6.84 -2.92
N THR A 12 28.97 6.42 -1.69
CA THR A 12 28.11 5.53 -0.87
C THR A 12 26.82 6.23 -0.44
N ILE A 13 26.89 7.52 -0.12
CA ILE A 13 25.70 8.33 0.19
C ILE A 13 24.80 8.45 -1.06
N PHE A 14 25.39 8.68 -2.24
CA PHE A 14 24.66 8.77 -3.50
C PHE A 14 23.96 7.46 -3.88
N LEU A 15 24.64 6.31 -3.71
CA LEU A 15 24.04 4.99 -3.94
C LEU A 15 22.92 4.66 -2.95
N LEU A 16 23.05 5.06 -1.68
CA LEU A 16 21.96 4.93 -0.70
C LEU A 16 20.75 5.80 -1.07
N LEU A 17 20.97 7.02 -1.57
CA LEU A 17 19.89 7.90 -2.02
C LEU A 17 19.18 7.36 -3.28
N LEU A 18 19.93 6.79 -4.24
CA LEU A 18 19.36 6.15 -5.43
C LEU A 18 18.54 4.90 -5.07
N GLY A 19 19.07 4.02 -4.22
CA GLY A 19 18.35 2.84 -3.75
C GLY A 19 17.05 3.16 -2.99
N LEU A 20 17.01 4.26 -2.23
CA LEU A 20 15.79 4.73 -1.55
C LEU A 20 14.79 5.40 -2.50
N SER A 21 15.25 5.99 -3.61
CA SER A 21 14.37 6.65 -4.60
C SER A 21 13.54 5.66 -5.42
N GLU A 22 14.04 4.44 -5.64
CA GLU A 22 13.32 3.38 -6.36
C GLU A 22 12.19 2.77 -5.52
N PHE A 23 12.37 2.61 -4.19
CA PHE A 23 11.30 2.16 -3.31
C PHE A 23 10.13 3.17 -3.26
N ALA A 24 10.42 4.48 -3.22
CA ALA A 24 9.40 5.52 -3.31
C ALA A 24 8.64 5.50 -4.65
N SER A 25 9.30 5.06 -5.73
CA SER A 25 8.73 4.97 -7.08
C SER A 25 7.79 3.77 -7.28
N SER A 26 7.78 2.80 -6.35
CA SER A 26 6.91 1.62 -6.36
C SER A 26 5.48 1.88 -5.85
N LEU A 27 5.28 2.95 -5.08
CA LEU A 27 3.99 3.37 -4.54
C LEU A 27 3.31 4.35 -5.51
N LYS A 28 2.96 3.86 -6.70
CA LYS A 28 2.11 4.60 -7.64
C LYS A 28 0.64 4.47 -7.25
N PHE A 29 -0.11 5.55 -7.46
CA PHE A 29 -1.57 5.58 -7.34
C PHE A 29 -2.20 5.75 -8.73
N PRO A 30 -3.33 5.07 -9.02
CA PRO A 30 -4.09 4.23 -8.10
C PRO A 30 -3.43 2.88 -7.82
N ARG A 31 -3.75 2.30 -6.66
CA ARG A 31 -3.39 0.91 -6.34
C ARG A 31 -4.25 -0.03 -7.15
N ASN A 32 -3.63 -1.03 -7.75
CA ASN A 32 -4.33 -2.05 -8.52
C ASN A 32 -4.78 -3.24 -7.62
N PRO A 33 -5.62 -4.16 -8.12
CA PRO A 33 -6.09 -5.32 -7.35
C PRO A 33 -4.96 -6.18 -6.81
N ASP A 34 -3.92 -6.46 -7.61
CA ASP A 34 -2.77 -7.27 -7.21
C ASP A 34 -2.05 -6.66 -5.99
N GLN A 35 -1.83 -5.35 -6.01
CA GLN A 35 -1.22 -4.61 -4.92
C GLN A 35 -2.09 -4.55 -3.66
N ILE A 36 -3.42 -4.46 -3.84
CA ILE A 36 -4.37 -4.45 -2.73
C ILE A 36 -4.45 -5.83 -2.08
N GLU A 37 -4.48 -6.87 -2.88
CA GLU A 37 -4.49 -8.25 -2.45
C GLU A 37 -3.18 -8.64 -1.77
N TRP A 38 -2.04 -8.21 -2.31
CA TRP A 38 -0.74 -8.35 -1.67
C TRP A 38 -0.74 -7.72 -0.27
N ALA A 39 -1.16 -6.45 -0.14
CA ALA A 39 -1.19 -5.77 1.15
C ALA A 39 -2.12 -6.48 2.16
N ARG A 40 -3.28 -6.95 1.69
CA ARG A 40 -4.24 -7.71 2.52
C ARG A 40 -3.62 -9.01 3.03
N ASN A 41 -3.03 -9.80 2.13
CA ASN A 41 -2.43 -11.10 2.46
C ASN A 41 -1.21 -10.96 3.37
N THR A 42 -0.35 -9.98 3.12
CA THR A 42 0.77 -9.65 4.02
C THR A 42 0.27 -9.29 5.42
N CYS A 43 -0.77 -8.47 5.54
CA CYS A 43 -1.32 -8.13 6.86
C CYS A 43 -1.99 -9.31 7.57
N HIS A 44 -2.62 -10.24 6.85
CA HIS A 44 -3.12 -11.48 7.46
C HIS A 44 -1.96 -12.34 7.99
N TYR A 45 -0.91 -12.52 7.19
CA TYR A 45 0.28 -13.24 7.63
C TYR A 45 0.92 -12.63 8.89
N GLU A 46 1.07 -11.29 8.92
CA GLU A 46 1.63 -10.60 10.08
C GLU A 46 0.73 -10.67 11.30
N LYS A 47 -0.60 -10.64 11.10
CA LYS A 47 -1.57 -10.86 12.17
C LYS A 47 -1.37 -12.23 12.80
N ASP A 48 -1.33 -13.29 11.99
CA ASP A 48 -1.16 -14.66 12.47
C ASP A 48 0.17 -14.83 13.22
N LEU A 49 1.24 -14.19 12.72
CA LEU A 49 2.53 -14.16 13.40
C LEU A 49 2.46 -13.41 14.74
N ALA A 50 1.77 -12.28 14.80
CA ALA A 50 1.60 -11.52 16.03
C ALA A 50 0.78 -12.31 17.07
N GLU A 51 -0.32 -12.94 16.66
CA GLU A 51 -1.16 -13.79 17.50
C GLU A 51 -0.37 -14.98 18.07
N LYS A 52 0.39 -15.68 17.22
CA LYS A 52 1.28 -16.77 17.64
C LYS A 52 2.30 -16.34 18.71
N ASN A 53 2.70 -15.06 18.67
CA ASN A 53 3.67 -14.49 19.61
C ASN A 53 3.02 -13.69 20.76
N ASN A 54 1.68 -13.76 20.93
CA ASN A 54 0.93 -12.97 21.92
C ASN A 54 1.21 -11.46 21.86
N LYS A 55 1.39 -10.91 20.64
CA LYS A 55 1.62 -9.48 20.40
C LYS A 55 0.35 -8.80 19.90
N PRO A 56 0.07 -7.56 20.31
CA PRO A 56 -1.02 -6.79 19.73
C PRO A 56 -0.74 -6.52 18.24
N PHE A 57 -1.79 -6.57 17.42
CA PHE A 57 -1.71 -6.31 15.98
C PHE A 57 -2.79 -5.35 15.52
N CYS A 58 -2.45 -4.47 14.57
CA CYS A 58 -3.37 -3.51 13.99
C CYS A 58 -3.51 -3.72 12.50
N PHE A 59 -4.56 -4.44 12.08
CA PHE A 59 -4.77 -4.77 10.68
C PHE A 59 -4.96 -3.53 9.81
N ASP A 60 -5.81 -2.58 10.22
CA ASP A 60 -6.02 -1.34 9.44
C ASP A 60 -4.70 -0.56 9.28
N HIS A 61 -3.93 -0.38 10.37
CA HIS A 61 -2.64 0.30 10.26
C HIS A 61 -1.70 -0.41 9.28
N CYS A 62 -1.56 -1.73 9.39
CA CYS A 62 -0.77 -2.53 8.45
C CYS A 62 -1.23 -2.32 7.01
N PHE A 63 -2.54 -2.44 6.76
CA PHE A 63 -3.11 -2.37 5.43
C PHE A 63 -2.91 -1.00 4.79
N TRP A 64 -3.20 0.08 5.51
CA TRP A 64 -3.00 1.44 5.02
C TRP A 64 -1.52 1.80 4.85
N LEU A 65 -0.64 1.23 5.67
CA LEU A 65 0.81 1.35 5.53
C LEU A 65 1.31 0.66 4.26
N TYR A 66 0.95 -0.60 4.04
CA TYR A 66 1.41 -1.35 2.85
C TYR A 66 0.81 -0.89 1.54
N LEU A 67 -0.36 -0.26 1.57
CA LEU A 67 -0.88 0.46 0.41
C LEU A 67 -0.20 1.82 0.16
N GLY A 68 0.64 2.28 1.08
CA GLY A 68 1.36 3.55 0.96
C GLY A 68 0.53 4.80 1.27
N PHE A 69 -0.69 4.62 1.78
CA PHE A 69 -1.59 5.72 2.15
C PHE A 69 -1.30 6.25 3.56
N TYR A 70 -0.79 5.43 4.47
CA TYR A 70 -0.41 5.89 5.80
C TYR A 70 0.98 6.53 5.77
N GLU A 71 1.13 7.71 6.36
CA GLU A 71 2.39 8.43 6.47
C GLU A 71 2.97 8.26 7.89
N PRO A 72 4.00 7.42 8.10
CA PRO A 72 4.52 7.15 9.44
C PRO A 72 5.06 8.40 10.14
N LEU A 73 5.69 9.31 9.38
CA LEU A 73 6.25 10.56 9.90
C LEU A 73 5.16 11.49 10.47
N TYR A 74 3.97 11.47 9.88
CA TYR A 74 2.85 12.31 10.31
C TYR A 74 1.87 11.58 11.22
N GLY A 75 1.92 10.24 11.26
CA GLY A 75 1.00 9.41 12.02
C GLY A 75 -0.44 9.55 11.53
N SER A 76 -0.64 9.57 10.21
CA SER A 76 -1.94 9.86 9.59
C SER A 76 -2.08 9.25 8.20
N ILE A 77 -3.31 9.01 7.76
CA ILE A 77 -3.59 8.71 6.35
C ILE A 77 -3.40 9.98 5.52
N SER A 78 -2.68 9.86 4.41
CA SER A 78 -2.54 10.87 3.37
C SER A 78 -3.83 10.96 2.57
N VAL A 79 -4.58 12.03 2.84
CA VAL A 79 -5.81 12.35 2.13
C VAL A 79 -5.53 12.60 0.64
N ASP A 80 -4.39 13.23 0.31
CA ASP A 80 -4.03 13.54 -1.08
C ASP A 80 -3.77 12.29 -1.90
N LYS A 81 -3.06 11.30 -1.33
CA LYS A 81 -2.86 10.00 -1.98
C LYS A 81 -4.19 9.29 -2.19
N LEU A 82 -5.11 9.37 -1.21
CA LEU A 82 -6.43 8.77 -1.38
C LEU A 82 -7.26 9.50 -2.45
N LYS A 83 -7.24 10.84 -2.50
CA LYS A 83 -7.86 11.62 -3.58
C LYS A 83 -7.30 11.23 -4.94
N ALA A 84 -5.98 11.08 -5.05
CA ALA A 84 -5.31 10.63 -6.26
C ALA A 84 -5.74 9.21 -6.67
N HIS A 85 -5.90 8.31 -5.70
CA HIS A 85 -6.40 6.94 -5.93
C HIS A 85 -7.81 6.92 -6.51
N PHE A 86 -8.76 7.63 -5.89
CA PHE A 86 -10.13 7.73 -6.41
C PHE A 86 -10.15 8.35 -7.81
N LYS A 87 -9.41 9.45 -8.01
CA LYS A 87 -9.31 10.13 -9.31
C LYS A 87 -8.71 9.23 -10.40
N GLY A 88 -7.65 8.49 -10.06
CA GLY A 88 -6.97 7.57 -10.98
C GLY A 88 -7.86 6.41 -11.43
N LEU A 89 -8.83 6.01 -10.62
CA LEU A 89 -9.85 5.01 -10.96
C LEU A 89 -11.09 5.61 -11.66
N GLY A 90 -11.10 6.92 -11.95
CA GLY A 90 -12.26 7.61 -12.51
C GLY A 90 -13.47 7.67 -11.57
N LEU A 91 -13.25 7.57 -10.26
CA LEU A 91 -14.30 7.60 -9.24
C LEU A 91 -14.47 9.02 -8.68
N SER A 92 -15.71 9.35 -8.30
CA SER A 92 -16.01 10.57 -7.55
C SER A 92 -15.34 10.51 -6.17
N ILE A 93 -14.63 11.58 -5.80
CA ILE A 93 -14.01 11.72 -4.48
C ILE A 93 -15.13 11.91 -3.44
N PRO A 94 -15.17 11.10 -2.37
CA PRO A 94 -16.10 11.30 -1.26
C PRO A 94 -16.00 12.69 -0.63
N SER A 95 -17.14 13.37 -0.43
CA SER A 95 -17.18 14.74 0.11
C SER A 95 -16.60 14.87 1.51
N ASN A 96 -16.63 13.81 2.30
CA ASN A 96 -16.08 13.76 3.66
C ASN A 96 -14.71 13.06 3.71
N ILE A 97 -13.95 12.99 2.61
CA ILE A 97 -12.66 12.28 2.57
C ILE A 97 -11.66 12.81 3.61
N ASP A 98 -11.70 14.11 3.95
CA ASP A 98 -10.75 14.70 4.88
C ASP A 98 -10.87 14.15 6.31
N VAL A 99 -11.99 13.51 6.68
CA VAL A 99 -12.22 12.96 8.03
C VAL A 99 -11.30 11.79 8.38
N ILE A 100 -10.74 11.10 7.39
CA ILE A 100 -9.80 10.00 7.61
C ILE A 100 -8.39 10.49 7.92
N GLY A 101 -8.13 11.76 7.60
CA GLY A 101 -6.85 12.40 7.84
C GLY A 101 -6.64 12.78 9.31
N GLY A 102 -5.59 13.56 9.51
CA GLY A 102 -5.18 14.04 10.83
C GLY A 102 -4.50 12.95 11.67
N LYS A 103 -3.69 13.41 12.62
CA LYS A 103 -2.92 12.53 13.50
C LYS A 103 -3.85 11.58 14.26
N ASN A 104 -3.48 10.32 14.34
CA ASN A 104 -4.14 9.30 15.17
C ASN A 104 -3.32 8.97 16.44
N GLY A 105 -2.17 9.63 16.63
CA GLY A 105 -1.27 9.40 17.77
C GLY A 105 -0.68 7.98 17.82
N GLY A 106 -0.68 7.26 16.69
CA GLY A 106 -0.29 5.84 16.64
C GLY A 106 -1.32 4.89 17.25
N ASN A 107 -2.52 5.37 17.62
CA ASN A 107 -3.54 4.53 18.24
C ASN A 107 -4.35 3.80 17.16
N CYS A 108 -4.20 2.47 17.15
CA CYS A 108 -4.90 1.58 16.22
C CYS A 108 -6.43 1.73 16.29
N HIS A 109 -7.00 1.80 17.49
CA HIS A 109 -8.44 1.87 17.69
C HIS A 109 -9.02 3.17 17.08
N ILE A 110 -8.36 4.30 17.34
CA ILE A 110 -8.76 5.60 16.77
C ILE A 110 -8.69 5.56 15.23
N LEU A 111 -7.62 4.95 14.68
CA LEU A 111 -7.46 4.79 13.24
C LEU A 111 -8.60 3.95 12.65
N SER A 112 -8.83 2.75 13.20
CA SER A 112 -9.88 1.83 12.76
C SER A 112 -11.27 2.45 12.82
N GLU A 113 -11.62 3.16 13.89
CA GLU A 113 -12.91 3.84 13.98
C GLU A 113 -13.09 4.90 12.90
N LYS A 114 -12.07 5.74 12.66
CA LYS A 114 -12.13 6.78 11.62
C LYS A 114 -12.36 6.15 10.24
N ILE A 115 -11.61 5.10 9.93
CA ILE A 115 -11.73 4.37 8.67
C ILE A 115 -13.11 3.74 8.55
N GLN A 116 -13.61 3.07 9.60
CA GLN A 116 -14.90 2.38 9.55
C GLN A 116 -16.05 3.38 9.36
N LYS A 117 -16.05 4.50 10.09
CA LYS A 117 -17.03 5.59 9.95
C LYS A 117 -17.01 6.16 8.53
N PHE A 118 -15.84 6.32 7.93
CA PHE A 118 -15.70 6.77 6.55
C PHE A 118 -16.19 5.72 5.53
N LYS A 119 -15.78 4.45 5.69
CA LYS A 119 -16.19 3.32 4.85
C LYS A 119 -17.71 3.19 4.83
N GLN A 120 -18.37 3.25 5.99
CA GLN A 120 -19.84 3.11 6.10
C GLN A 120 -20.58 4.22 5.34
N LYS A 121 -20.13 5.47 5.42
CA LYS A 121 -20.74 6.59 4.70
C LYS A 121 -20.54 6.53 3.18
N ASN A 122 -19.50 5.83 2.72
CA ASN A 122 -19.06 5.82 1.32
C ASN A 122 -18.95 4.41 0.75
N LEU A 123 -19.75 3.47 1.26
CA LEU A 123 -19.52 2.02 1.10
C LEU A 123 -19.34 1.60 -0.36
N VAL A 124 -20.22 2.07 -1.25
CA VAL A 124 -20.19 1.70 -2.68
C VAL A 124 -18.91 2.19 -3.35
N ALA A 125 -18.58 3.48 -3.16
CA ALA A 125 -17.40 4.08 -3.75
C ALA A 125 -16.11 3.46 -3.16
N PHE A 126 -16.11 3.16 -1.85
CA PHE A 126 -14.99 2.51 -1.18
C PHE A 126 -14.77 1.09 -1.71
N LYS A 127 -15.83 0.26 -1.77
CA LYS A 127 -15.72 -1.12 -2.29
C LYS A 127 -15.16 -1.14 -3.70
N LYS A 128 -15.63 -0.22 -4.56
CA LYS A 128 -15.12 -0.08 -5.92
C LYS A 128 -13.66 0.38 -5.96
N ALA A 129 -13.29 1.37 -5.14
CA ALA A 129 -11.93 1.89 -5.09
C ALA A 129 -10.90 0.86 -4.59
N PHE A 130 -11.32 -0.07 -3.74
CA PHE A 130 -10.45 -1.08 -3.14
C PHE A 130 -10.72 -2.50 -3.66
N TYR A 131 -11.41 -2.63 -4.80
CA TYR A 131 -11.69 -3.90 -5.49
C TYR A 131 -12.29 -4.98 -4.58
N ASP A 132 -13.22 -4.60 -3.70
CA ASP A 132 -13.97 -5.54 -2.85
C ASP A 132 -15.06 -6.31 -3.63
N HIS A 133 -15.16 -6.11 -4.95
CA HIS A 133 -16.07 -6.83 -5.83
C HIS A 133 -15.27 -7.71 -6.80
N GLU A 134 -15.51 -9.02 -6.75
CA GLU A 134 -14.85 -10.02 -7.60
C GLU A 134 -14.92 -9.66 -9.09
N ARG A 135 -16.10 -9.22 -9.57
CA ARG A 135 -16.26 -8.77 -10.97
C ARG A 135 -15.37 -7.60 -11.37
N ASP A 136 -15.05 -6.70 -10.44
CA ASP A 136 -14.14 -5.57 -10.72
C ASP A 136 -12.67 -6.05 -10.76
N VAL A 137 -12.33 -7.04 -9.93
CA VAL A 137 -11.03 -7.72 -9.94
C VAL A 137 -10.83 -8.48 -11.25
N ASP A 138 -11.79 -9.34 -11.63
CA ASP A 138 -11.73 -10.16 -12.84
C ASP A 138 -11.58 -9.29 -14.10
N ARG A 139 -12.41 -8.25 -14.21
CA ARG A 139 -12.32 -7.30 -15.32
C ARG A 139 -10.94 -6.67 -15.39
N TRP A 140 -10.38 -6.23 -14.26
CA TRP A 140 -9.07 -5.60 -14.24
C TRP A 140 -7.96 -6.57 -14.65
N TYR A 141 -7.97 -7.82 -14.17
CA TYR A 141 -6.98 -8.82 -14.58
C TYR A 141 -7.10 -9.17 -16.07
N TRP A 142 -8.32 -9.27 -16.60
CA TRP A 142 -8.54 -9.46 -18.03
C TRP A 142 -7.99 -8.30 -18.86
N GLU A 143 -8.24 -7.04 -18.47
CA GLU A 143 -7.72 -5.85 -19.15
C GLU A 143 -6.18 -5.71 -19.05
N ASN A 144 -5.54 -6.40 -18.11
CA ASN A 144 -4.11 -6.33 -17.83
C ASN A 144 -3.38 -7.67 -18.06
N GLU A 145 -3.98 -8.59 -18.83
CA GLU A 145 -3.40 -9.88 -19.14
C GLU A 145 -1.99 -9.75 -19.72
N GLY A 146 -1.05 -10.56 -19.22
CA GLY A 146 0.36 -10.57 -19.64
C GLY A 146 1.22 -9.41 -19.12
N LYS A 147 0.61 -8.32 -18.63
CA LYS A 147 1.32 -7.16 -18.04
C LYS A 147 1.54 -7.29 -16.54
N VAL A 148 0.72 -8.11 -15.89
CA VAL A 148 0.78 -8.37 -14.45
C VAL A 148 0.67 -9.86 -14.20
N LYS A 149 1.21 -10.30 -13.06
CA LYS A 149 1.15 -11.68 -12.61
C LYS A 149 -0.32 -12.11 -12.46
N ALA A 150 -0.71 -13.21 -13.09
CA ALA A 150 -2.06 -13.73 -12.98
C ALA A 150 -2.39 -14.17 -11.53
N VAL A 151 -3.68 -14.27 -11.24
CA VAL A 151 -4.17 -14.83 -9.98
C VAL A 151 -3.69 -16.28 -9.86
N GLY A 152 -3.10 -16.64 -8.72
CA GLY A 152 -2.52 -17.97 -8.48
C GLY A 152 -1.17 -18.26 -9.15
N GLN A 153 -0.73 -17.45 -10.10
CA GLN A 153 0.61 -17.59 -10.71
C GLN A 153 1.70 -17.18 -9.72
N MET A 154 2.83 -17.91 -9.71
CA MET A 154 3.99 -17.52 -8.92
C MET A 154 4.70 -16.30 -9.53
N ALA A 155 5.22 -15.41 -8.69
CA ALA A 155 5.97 -14.25 -9.17
C ALA A 155 7.23 -14.68 -9.96
N SER A 156 7.90 -15.75 -9.53
CA SER A 156 9.06 -16.30 -10.24
C SER A 156 8.72 -16.84 -11.63
N GLU A 157 7.52 -17.40 -11.82
CA GLU A 157 7.04 -17.85 -13.13
C GLU A 157 6.72 -16.67 -14.03
N PHE A 158 6.00 -15.68 -13.50
CA PHE A 158 5.66 -14.47 -14.24
C PHE A 158 6.91 -13.68 -14.66
N CYS A 159 7.86 -13.45 -13.74
CA CYS A 159 9.06 -12.68 -14.06
C CYS A 159 9.97 -13.40 -15.06
N LYS A 160 9.90 -14.73 -15.21
CA LYS A 160 10.66 -15.46 -16.25
C LYS A 160 10.10 -15.27 -17.64
N THR A 161 8.80 -14.96 -17.77
CA THR A 161 8.15 -14.72 -19.06
C THR A 161 8.20 -13.26 -19.48
N GLN A 162 8.58 -12.37 -18.56
CA GLN A 162 8.89 -10.98 -18.90
C GLN A 162 10.32 -10.93 -19.49
N ASP A 163 10.44 -10.68 -20.78
CA ASP A 163 11.71 -10.24 -21.35
C ASP A 163 12.09 -8.93 -20.68
N PHE A 164 13.04 -8.95 -19.76
CA PHE A 164 13.66 -7.75 -19.22
C PHE A 164 14.50 -7.12 -20.33
N LYS A 165 13.85 -6.43 -21.27
CA LYS A 165 14.52 -5.41 -22.07
C LYS A 165 14.80 -4.26 -21.11
N GLY A 166 16.02 -4.24 -20.60
CA GLY A 166 16.58 -3.05 -19.99
C GLY A 166 16.70 -1.99 -21.07
N ASP A 167 15.71 -1.10 -21.11
CA ASP A 167 15.83 0.20 -21.78
C ASP A 167 16.41 1.22 -20.77
#